data_AF-A0A937WGE0-F1
#
_entry.id   AF-A0A937WGE0-F1
#
_cell.length_a   1.000
_cell.length_b   1.000
_cell.length_c   1.000
_cell.angle_alpha   90.00
_cell.angle_beta   90.00
_cell.angle_gamma   90.00
#
_symmetry.space_group_name_H-M   'P 1'
#
loop_
_entity.id
_entity.type
_entity.pdbx_description
1 polymer ?
#
loop_
_entity_poly.entity_id
_entity_poly.type
_entity_poly.pdbx_seq_one_letter_code
_entity_poly.pdbx_strand_id
1 'polypeptide(L)'
;MKTEVYMFSSLLAQRAAENNPIKVGIIGMGKFGGGLVAQLSRMQGMKACAIADINLEHAKHAYTASGVPEEAIQVVQNVEEMNEAIHRGKRAITEDGLLIARSDLVDVVVEATGIPEVGARMGYHVVTNNKHLVMVNVETDVTVGPILKRLADSAGVVYTLVDGDQPGVTMNMVEWARTLGFEIVAAGRGTVFYGDDRQGTPDTVPSRFGFDEETIARRTINFKIYNSFRDGTKAQIEMTALANMADLPPDMRGMHEPSVNIADIPRVFSLLEEGGILSQHGVVELANSVAEDGKTTLNSPLRMGVFVVIRTDHPFIQEDLTSYHLYPGGNGKNFLLYRPYHLVAVEAPISIAKAALYGQPTGAPLHKPVAEVITVAKRNLKKGEKLDGSGGYTVNGLIEKAEIARTENLLPLGLSFGAKLKQDVAQGTAIAYDMVELDEDSFVLKLRRLQDATVQTSEVS
;
A
#
# COMPACT_ATOMS: atom_id res chain seq x y z
N MET A 1 26.84 -27.44 -8.68
CA MET A 1 25.46 -27.89 -8.38
C MET A 1 24.54 -27.11 -9.29
N LYS A 2 23.75 -27.78 -10.14
CA LYS A 2 22.71 -27.08 -10.91
C LYS A 2 21.62 -26.70 -9.91
N THR A 3 21.53 -25.43 -9.54
CA THR A 3 20.35 -24.92 -8.83
C THR A 3 19.21 -25.00 -9.84
N GLU A 4 18.37 -26.02 -9.75
CA GLU A 4 17.15 -26.07 -10.55
C GLU A 4 16.28 -24.88 -10.12
N VAL A 5 16.16 -23.89 -11.01
CA VAL A 5 15.30 -22.73 -10.78
C VAL A 5 13.87 -23.18 -11.03
N TYR A 6 13.17 -23.49 -9.95
CA TYR A 6 11.78 -23.93 -9.99
C TYR A 6 10.83 -22.74 -9.92
N MET A 7 9.73 -22.79 -10.69
CA MET A 7 8.64 -21.82 -10.59
C MET A 7 7.95 -21.91 -9.22
N PHE A 8 7.28 -20.85 -8.76
CA PHE A 8 6.60 -20.83 -7.46
C PHE A 8 5.66 -22.02 -7.26
N SER A 9 4.85 -22.36 -8.26
CA SER A 9 3.90 -23.49 -8.18
C SER A 9 4.60 -24.82 -7.86
N SER A 10 5.76 -25.07 -8.46
CA SER A 10 6.57 -26.28 -8.21
C SER A 10 7.19 -26.27 -6.82
N LEU A 11 7.77 -25.15 -6.38
CA LEU A 11 8.36 -25.02 -5.04
C LEU A 11 7.30 -25.18 -3.94
N LEU A 12 6.11 -24.61 -4.14
CA LEU A 12 5.01 -24.74 -3.19
C LEU A 12 4.45 -26.16 -3.14
N ALA A 13 4.35 -26.84 -4.29
CA ALA A 13 3.99 -28.26 -4.33
C ALA A 13 5.01 -29.13 -3.60
N GLN A 14 6.30 -28.86 -3.78
CA GLN A 14 7.38 -29.54 -3.07
C GLN A 14 7.26 -29.35 -1.55
N ARG A 15 7.10 -28.10 -1.07
CA ARG A 15 6.92 -27.82 0.36
C ARG A 15 5.68 -28.50 0.95
N ALA A 16 4.60 -28.64 0.17
CA ALA A 16 3.43 -29.40 0.58
C ALA A 16 3.73 -30.90 0.71
N ALA A 17 4.42 -31.50 -0.27
CA ALA A 17 4.81 -32.90 -0.25
C ALA A 17 5.76 -33.24 0.90
N GLU A 18 6.64 -32.31 1.28
CA GLU A 18 7.57 -32.42 2.40
C GLU A 18 6.93 -32.10 3.77
N ASN A 19 5.63 -31.77 3.80
CA ASN A 19 4.91 -31.31 5.01
C ASN A 19 5.61 -30.15 5.73
N ASN A 20 6.25 -29.26 4.96
CA ASN A 20 6.97 -28.09 5.43
C ASN A 20 6.44 -26.81 4.76
N PRO A 21 5.14 -26.48 4.90
CA PRO A 21 4.57 -25.29 4.27
C PRO A 21 5.21 -24.02 4.84
N ILE A 22 5.18 -22.93 4.06
CA ILE A 22 5.46 -21.59 4.57
C ILE A 22 4.38 -21.24 5.60
N LYS A 23 4.80 -20.97 6.84
CA LYS A 23 3.94 -20.66 7.97
C LYS A 23 3.77 -19.14 8.06
N VAL A 24 2.53 -18.70 7.83
CA VAL A 24 2.17 -17.29 7.75
C VAL A 24 1.47 -16.86 9.04
N GLY A 25 2.00 -15.81 9.67
CA GLY A 25 1.32 -15.08 10.73
C GLY A 25 0.62 -13.84 10.17
N ILE A 26 -0.63 -13.58 10.57
CA ILE A 26 -1.40 -12.43 10.08
C ILE A 26 -1.80 -11.56 11.26
N ILE A 27 -1.47 -10.27 11.21
CA ILE A 27 -1.85 -9.28 12.23
C ILE A 27 -2.90 -8.35 11.62
N GLY A 28 -4.11 -8.39 12.17
CA GLY A 28 -5.28 -7.68 11.65
C GLY A 28 -6.17 -8.56 10.78
N MET A 29 -7.42 -8.74 11.19
CA MET A 29 -8.42 -9.61 10.57
C MET A 29 -9.62 -8.83 10.02
N GLY A 30 -9.33 -7.69 9.40
CA GLY A 30 -10.27 -6.96 8.57
C GLY A 30 -10.51 -7.63 7.21
N LYS A 31 -11.09 -6.87 6.26
CA LYS A 31 -11.38 -7.35 4.90
C LYS A 31 -10.17 -7.98 4.20
N PHE A 32 -8.99 -7.36 4.32
CA PHE A 32 -7.78 -7.88 3.70
C PHE A 32 -7.31 -9.18 4.36
N GLY A 33 -7.14 -9.19 5.69
CA GLY A 33 -6.70 -10.37 6.45
C GLY A 33 -7.61 -11.58 6.22
N GLY A 34 -8.93 -11.39 6.27
CA GLY A 34 -9.89 -12.46 6.00
C GLY A 34 -9.81 -12.99 4.56
N GLY A 35 -9.67 -12.08 3.58
CA GLY A 35 -9.46 -12.46 2.18
C GLY A 35 -8.18 -13.26 1.96
N LEU A 36 -7.10 -12.93 2.68
CA LEU A 36 -5.83 -13.64 2.60
C LEU A 36 -5.94 -15.04 3.21
N VAL A 37 -6.59 -15.19 4.38
CA VAL A 37 -6.83 -16.51 4.99
C VAL A 37 -7.64 -17.40 4.04
N ALA A 38 -8.70 -16.83 3.43
CA ALA A 38 -9.50 -17.54 2.45
C ALA A 38 -8.68 -17.99 1.25
N GLN A 39 -7.83 -17.12 0.68
CA GLN A 39 -6.98 -17.49 -0.45
C GLN A 39 -5.94 -18.56 -0.07
N LEU A 40 -5.27 -18.40 1.08
CA LEU A 40 -4.28 -19.38 1.56
C LEU A 40 -4.91 -20.75 1.80
N SER A 41 -6.18 -20.83 2.21
CA SER A 41 -6.91 -22.11 2.37
C SER A 41 -7.08 -22.89 1.07
N ARG A 42 -6.95 -22.23 -0.09
CA ARG A 42 -7.06 -22.82 -1.42
C ARG A 42 -5.70 -23.16 -2.03
N MET A 43 -4.61 -22.77 -1.37
CA MET A 43 -3.24 -22.96 -1.86
C MET A 43 -2.57 -24.17 -1.19
N GLN A 44 -1.57 -24.73 -1.87
CA GLN A 44 -0.65 -25.71 -1.30
C GLN A 44 0.66 -25.03 -0.87
N GLY A 45 1.38 -25.63 0.07
CA GLY A 45 2.72 -25.18 0.45
C GLY A 45 2.77 -23.88 1.26
N MET A 46 1.62 -23.29 1.61
CA MET A 46 1.49 -22.15 2.51
C MET A 46 0.35 -22.38 3.50
N LYS A 47 0.46 -21.80 4.69
CA LYS A 47 -0.53 -21.98 5.74
C LYS A 47 -0.56 -20.78 6.67
N ALA A 48 -1.71 -20.10 6.74
CA ALA A 48 -1.99 -19.17 7.84
C ALA A 48 -2.02 -19.99 9.14
N CYS A 49 -0.99 -19.88 9.97
CA CYS A 49 -0.82 -20.71 11.17
C CYS A 49 -1.14 -19.94 12.46
N ALA A 50 -1.04 -18.61 12.43
CA ALA A 50 -1.37 -17.73 13.53
C ALA A 50 -2.10 -16.48 13.04
N ILE A 51 -3.13 -16.06 13.76
CA ILE A 51 -3.82 -14.78 13.55
C ILE A 51 -3.78 -13.98 14.86
N ALA A 52 -3.46 -12.70 14.77
CA ALA A 52 -3.66 -11.74 15.84
C ALA A 52 -4.73 -10.73 15.45
N ASP A 53 -5.75 -10.58 16.28
CA ASP A 53 -6.77 -9.54 16.16
C ASP A 53 -7.30 -9.19 17.54
N ILE A 54 -7.59 -7.91 17.77
CA ILE A 54 -8.19 -7.45 19.03
C ILE A 54 -9.58 -8.04 19.28
N ASN A 55 -10.22 -8.61 18.25
CA ASN A 55 -11.43 -9.40 18.36
C ASN A 55 -11.15 -10.84 17.91
N LEU A 56 -10.98 -11.74 18.89
CA LEU A 56 -10.73 -13.17 18.64
C LEU A 56 -11.82 -13.85 17.81
N GLU A 57 -13.06 -13.38 17.85
CA GLU A 57 -14.14 -13.96 17.04
C GLU A 57 -13.93 -13.68 15.55
N HIS A 58 -13.34 -12.54 15.17
CA HIS A 58 -12.96 -12.30 13.77
C HIS A 58 -11.89 -13.30 13.30
N ALA A 59 -10.87 -13.54 14.13
CA ALA A 59 -9.81 -14.51 13.86
C ALA A 59 -10.35 -15.93 13.73
N LYS A 60 -11.20 -16.34 14.68
CA LYS A 60 -11.88 -17.63 14.67
C LYS A 60 -12.78 -17.79 13.44
N HIS A 61 -13.59 -16.79 13.13
CA HIS A 61 -14.48 -16.79 11.96
C HIS A 61 -13.71 -16.90 10.64
N ALA A 62 -12.58 -16.20 10.49
CA ALA A 62 -11.77 -16.28 9.27
C ALA A 62 -11.27 -17.72 9.02
N TYR A 63 -10.87 -18.44 10.07
CA TYR A 63 -10.48 -19.84 9.98
C TYR A 63 -11.67 -20.76 9.68
N THR A 64 -12.78 -20.65 10.41
CA THR A 64 -13.94 -21.53 10.23
C THR A 64 -14.62 -21.33 8.87
N ALA A 65 -14.75 -20.08 8.41
CA ALA A 65 -15.23 -19.76 7.06
C ALA A 65 -14.31 -20.32 5.95
N SER A 66 -13.04 -20.58 6.28
CA SER A 66 -12.05 -21.19 5.38
C SER A 66 -11.91 -22.71 5.57
N GLY A 67 -12.86 -23.34 6.27
CA GLY A 67 -12.94 -24.79 6.44
C GLY A 67 -12.04 -25.38 7.52
N VAL A 68 -11.45 -24.56 8.40
CA VAL A 68 -10.73 -25.06 9.57
C VAL A 68 -11.75 -25.43 10.65
N PRO A 69 -11.74 -26.67 11.17
CA PRO A 69 -12.67 -27.07 12.22
C PRO A 69 -12.31 -26.39 13.55
N GLU A 70 -13.32 -26.11 14.37
CA GLU A 70 -13.17 -25.29 15.57
C GLU A 70 -12.20 -25.90 16.59
N GLU A 71 -12.18 -27.23 16.73
CA GLU A 71 -11.26 -27.98 17.59
C GLU A 71 -9.78 -27.86 17.17
N ALA A 72 -9.52 -27.47 15.92
CA ALA A 72 -8.18 -27.22 15.41
C ALA A 72 -7.74 -25.77 15.64
N ILE A 73 -8.59 -24.90 16.20
CA ILE A 73 -8.28 -23.51 16.55
C ILE A 73 -7.99 -23.44 18.04
N GLN A 74 -6.93 -22.73 18.42
CA GLN A 74 -6.51 -22.59 19.81
C GLN A 74 -6.20 -21.13 20.12
N VAL A 75 -6.85 -20.60 21.16
CA VAL A 75 -6.48 -19.31 21.76
C VAL A 75 -5.17 -19.50 22.52
N VAL A 76 -4.21 -18.59 22.31
CA VAL A 76 -2.89 -18.63 22.96
C VAL A 76 -2.56 -17.30 23.61
N GLN A 77 -1.90 -17.34 24.76
CA GLN A 77 -1.60 -16.16 25.59
C GLN A 77 -0.10 -15.88 25.73
N ASN A 78 0.76 -16.79 25.28
CA ASN A 78 2.21 -16.63 25.29
C ASN A 78 2.85 -17.33 24.07
N VAL A 79 4.17 -17.12 23.89
CA VAL A 79 4.91 -17.60 22.71
C VAL A 79 5.05 -19.12 22.75
N GLU A 80 5.20 -19.70 23.94
CA GLU A 80 5.33 -21.13 24.15
C GLU A 80 4.07 -21.87 23.69
N GLU A 81 2.88 -21.40 24.11
CA GLU A 81 1.59 -21.93 23.66
C GLU A 81 1.38 -21.75 22.15
N MET A 82 1.81 -20.62 21.59
CA MET A 82 1.73 -20.38 20.15
C MET A 82 2.59 -21.39 19.37
N ASN A 83 3.84 -21.55 19.78
CA ASN A 83 4.77 -22.51 19.17
C ASN A 83 4.22 -23.94 19.30
N GLU A 84 3.70 -24.31 20.47
CA GLU A 84 3.11 -25.63 20.68
C GLU A 84 1.89 -25.88 19.79
N ALA A 85 0.98 -24.90 19.68
CA ALA A 85 -0.20 -25.01 18.83
C ALA A 85 0.19 -25.19 17.35
N ILE A 86 1.13 -24.37 16.85
CA ILE A 86 1.61 -24.45 15.46
C ILE A 86 2.32 -25.79 15.22
N HIS A 87 3.16 -26.25 16.16
CA HIS A 87 3.88 -27.52 16.07
C HIS A 87 2.91 -28.71 15.98
N ARG A 88 1.83 -28.69 16.77
CA ARG A 88 0.75 -29.70 16.73
C ARG A 88 -0.19 -29.55 15.52
N GLY A 89 0.10 -28.64 14.59
CA GLY A 89 -0.65 -28.44 13.36
C GLY A 89 -1.95 -27.65 13.50
N LYS A 90 -2.24 -27.11 14.70
CA LYS A 90 -3.40 -26.27 15.00
C LYS A 90 -3.27 -24.86 14.40
N ARG A 91 -4.30 -24.04 14.59
CA ARG A 91 -4.34 -22.62 14.25
C ARG A 91 -4.36 -21.79 15.52
N ALA A 92 -3.30 -21.03 15.74
CA ALA A 92 -3.23 -20.12 16.88
C ALA A 92 -4.03 -18.84 16.60
N ILE A 93 -4.78 -18.38 17.59
CA ILE A 93 -5.39 -17.04 17.62
C ILE A 93 -5.00 -16.32 18.90
N THR A 94 -4.77 -15.02 18.84
CA THR A 94 -4.40 -14.18 20.00
C THR A 94 -4.82 -12.73 19.80
N GLU A 95 -4.89 -11.97 20.89
CA GLU A 95 -5.10 -10.51 20.85
C GLU A 95 -3.76 -9.74 20.74
N ASP A 96 -2.63 -10.40 21.07
CA ASP A 96 -1.30 -9.78 21.05
C ASP A 96 -0.47 -10.20 19.82
N GLY A 97 -0.37 -9.31 18.83
CA GLY A 97 0.44 -9.51 17.63
C GLY A 97 1.94 -9.70 17.91
N LEU A 98 2.46 -9.30 19.07
CA LEU A 98 3.86 -9.54 19.42
C LEU A 98 4.19 -11.02 19.59
N LEU A 99 3.20 -11.85 19.94
CA LEU A 99 3.41 -13.29 20.02
C LEU A 99 3.74 -13.89 18.65
N ILE A 100 3.09 -13.40 17.58
CA ILE A 100 3.39 -13.80 16.20
C ILE A 100 4.82 -13.40 15.81
N ALA A 101 5.21 -12.17 16.12
CA ALA A 101 6.55 -11.68 15.82
C ALA A 101 7.65 -12.50 16.51
N ARG A 102 7.38 -12.99 17.73
CA ARG A 102 8.34 -13.76 18.55
C ARG A 102 8.31 -15.27 18.35
N SER A 103 7.30 -15.81 17.67
CA SER A 103 7.19 -17.26 17.45
C SER A 103 8.31 -17.77 16.56
N ASP A 104 9.05 -18.78 17.00
CA ASP A 104 10.12 -19.41 16.21
C ASP A 104 9.61 -20.12 14.95
N LEU A 105 8.32 -20.46 14.91
CA LEU A 105 7.72 -21.27 13.86
C LEU A 105 7.08 -20.46 12.73
N VAL A 106 6.85 -19.16 12.90
CA VAL A 106 6.32 -18.31 11.82
C VAL A 106 7.45 -17.94 10.86
N ASP A 107 7.24 -18.07 9.55
CA ASP A 107 8.26 -17.70 8.54
C ASP A 107 8.07 -16.26 8.05
N VAL A 108 6.81 -15.90 7.77
CA VAL A 108 6.42 -14.61 7.19
C VAL A 108 5.27 -14.02 7.98
N VAL A 109 5.36 -12.73 8.31
CA VAL A 109 4.30 -11.98 8.96
C VAL A 109 3.67 -10.99 7.96
N VAL A 110 2.35 -10.98 7.92
CA VAL A 110 1.55 -10.02 7.15
C VAL A 110 0.92 -9.03 8.11
N GLU A 111 1.27 -7.75 7.99
CA GLU A 111 0.70 -6.66 8.79
C GLU A 111 -0.42 -5.99 7.99
N ALA A 112 -1.66 -6.16 8.44
CA ALA A 112 -2.88 -5.78 7.72
C ALA A 112 -3.89 -5.02 8.60
N THR A 113 -3.43 -4.31 9.63
CA THR A 113 -4.31 -3.54 10.54
C THR A 113 -4.81 -2.23 9.95
N GLY A 114 -4.04 -1.60 9.04
CA GLY A 114 -4.37 -0.30 8.45
C GLY A 114 -4.21 0.88 9.41
N ILE A 115 -3.47 0.70 10.51
CA ILE A 115 -3.22 1.74 11.52
C ILE A 115 -1.70 2.00 11.60
N PRO A 116 -1.19 3.20 11.26
CA PRO A 116 0.25 3.50 11.26
C PRO A 116 0.98 3.19 12.57
N GLU A 117 0.39 3.57 13.71
CA GLU A 117 0.97 3.32 15.04
C GLU A 117 1.17 1.82 15.31
N VAL A 118 0.17 0.99 14.98
CA VAL A 118 0.24 -0.46 15.15
C VAL A 118 1.20 -1.08 14.14
N GLY A 119 1.10 -0.69 12.87
CA GLY A 119 1.96 -1.21 11.81
C GLY A 119 3.44 -0.90 12.04
N ALA A 120 3.77 0.30 12.54
CA ALA A 120 5.14 0.67 12.90
C ALA A 120 5.69 -0.21 14.03
N ARG A 121 4.91 -0.39 15.10
CA ARG A 121 5.29 -1.22 16.25
C ARG A 121 5.45 -2.69 15.86
N MET A 122 4.46 -3.25 15.16
CA MET A 122 4.51 -4.64 14.71
C MET A 122 5.65 -4.83 13.72
N GLY A 123 5.78 -3.94 12.73
CA GLY A 123 6.84 -4.00 11.73
C GLY A 123 8.24 -4.04 12.36
N TYR A 124 8.50 -3.15 13.32
CA TYR A 124 9.76 -3.14 14.07
C TYR A 124 10.01 -4.47 14.78
N HIS A 125 9.02 -5.00 15.50
CA HIS A 125 9.20 -6.26 16.22
C HIS A 125 9.33 -7.47 15.31
N VAL A 126 8.63 -7.51 14.17
CA VAL A 126 8.74 -8.57 13.17
C VAL A 126 10.16 -8.62 12.60
N VAL A 127 10.68 -7.49 12.12
CA VAL A 127 12.01 -7.47 11.49
C VAL A 127 13.13 -7.72 12.51
N THR A 128 13.00 -7.21 13.74
CA THR A 128 13.99 -7.43 14.80
C THR A 128 13.95 -8.83 15.41
N ASN A 129 12.90 -9.61 15.15
CA ASN A 129 12.84 -11.04 15.47
C ASN A 129 13.15 -11.92 14.23
N ASN A 130 13.82 -11.37 13.22
CA ASN A 130 14.28 -12.08 12.03
C ASN A 130 13.14 -12.79 11.26
N LYS A 131 12.01 -12.11 11.11
CA LYS A 131 10.89 -12.57 10.28
C LYS A 131 10.75 -11.73 9.02
N HIS A 132 10.39 -12.36 7.90
CA HIS A 132 9.98 -11.61 6.71
C HIS A 132 8.69 -10.84 7.01
N LEU A 133 8.59 -9.61 6.50
CA LEU A 133 7.46 -8.71 6.70
C LEU A 133 6.84 -8.33 5.35
N VAL A 134 5.60 -8.74 5.15
CA VAL A 134 4.74 -8.26 4.07
C VAL A 134 3.83 -7.18 4.65
N MET A 135 4.07 -5.93 4.24
CA MET A 135 3.33 -4.76 4.67
C MET A 135 2.13 -4.52 3.75
N VAL A 136 0.93 -4.70 4.27
CA VAL A 136 -0.33 -4.34 3.58
C VAL A 136 -0.76 -2.91 3.93
N ASN A 137 -0.39 -2.47 5.12
CA ASN A 137 -0.69 -1.14 5.64
C ASN A 137 0.21 -0.08 4.97
N VAL A 138 -0.20 0.32 3.77
CA VAL A 138 0.53 1.31 2.94
C VAL A 138 0.71 2.64 3.68
N GLU A 139 -0.21 2.98 4.57
CA GLU A 139 -0.11 4.15 5.44
C GLU A 139 1.13 4.07 6.36
N THR A 140 1.45 2.89 6.88
CA THR A 140 2.70 2.66 7.63
C THR A 140 3.92 2.77 6.73
N ASP A 141 3.88 2.15 5.55
CA ASP A 141 5.00 2.15 4.60
C ASP A 141 5.41 3.57 4.19
N VAL A 142 4.46 4.41 3.77
CA VAL A 142 4.78 5.78 3.37
C VAL A 142 5.23 6.66 4.52
N THR A 143 4.98 6.26 5.77
CA THR A 143 5.38 7.02 6.96
C THR A 143 6.76 6.60 7.48
N VAL A 144 6.98 5.29 7.64
CA VAL A 144 8.17 4.70 8.30
C VAL A 144 8.73 3.45 7.58
N GLY A 145 8.25 3.15 6.37
CA GLY A 145 8.73 2.03 5.56
C GLY A 145 10.25 2.04 5.30
N PRO A 146 10.87 3.17 4.93
CA PRO A 146 12.32 3.23 4.70
C PRO A 146 13.17 2.76 5.88
N ILE A 147 12.85 3.18 7.12
CA ILE A 147 13.59 2.70 8.30
C ILE A 147 13.29 1.23 8.60
N LEU A 148 12.05 0.77 8.41
CA LEU A 148 11.71 -0.65 8.56
C LEU A 148 12.44 -1.53 7.55
N LYS A 149 12.57 -1.08 6.30
CA LYS A 149 13.35 -1.75 5.25
C LYS A 149 14.84 -1.81 5.63
N ARG A 150 15.42 -0.72 6.10
CA ARG A 150 16.82 -0.70 6.56
C ARG A 150 17.06 -1.67 7.72
N LEU A 151 16.12 -1.75 8.67
CA LEU A 151 16.18 -2.72 9.77
C LEU A 151 16.05 -4.16 9.27
N ALA A 152 15.15 -4.42 8.30
CA ALA A 152 15.00 -5.73 7.67
C ALA A 152 16.29 -6.18 6.96
N ASP A 153 16.92 -5.29 6.18
CA ASP A 153 18.20 -5.58 5.51
C ASP A 153 19.29 -5.92 6.52
N SER A 154 19.35 -5.17 7.63
CA SER A 154 20.32 -5.40 8.70
C SER A 154 20.10 -6.75 9.40
N ALA A 155 18.86 -7.21 9.48
CA ALA A 155 18.48 -8.51 10.03
C ALA A 155 18.55 -9.66 9.00
N GLY A 156 18.85 -9.38 7.73
CA GLY A 156 18.89 -10.39 6.67
C GLY A 156 17.51 -10.93 6.28
N VAL A 157 16.45 -10.16 6.50
CA VAL A 157 15.07 -10.53 6.16
C VAL A 157 14.45 -9.57 5.14
N VAL A 158 13.33 -9.99 4.55
CA VAL A 158 12.65 -9.22 3.51
C VAL A 158 11.59 -8.33 4.14
N TYR A 159 11.66 -7.03 3.88
CA TYR A 159 10.53 -6.12 3.97
C TYR A 159 9.98 -5.90 2.56
N THR A 160 8.67 -6.01 2.38
CA THR A 160 8.02 -5.75 1.10
C THR A 160 6.63 -5.17 1.29
N LEU A 161 6.24 -4.24 0.43
CA LEU A 161 4.83 -3.95 0.20
C LEU A 161 4.17 -5.15 -0.49
N VAL A 162 2.88 -5.32 -0.26
CA VAL A 162 2.13 -6.47 -0.79
C VAL A 162 1.81 -6.32 -2.28
N ASP A 163 1.86 -7.43 -3.01
CA ASP A 163 1.29 -7.54 -4.36
C ASP A 163 -0.24 -7.61 -4.29
N GLY A 164 -0.90 -7.35 -5.41
CA GLY A 164 -2.36 -7.29 -5.49
C GLY A 164 -2.96 -5.96 -5.09
N ASP A 165 -2.28 -5.15 -4.27
CA ASP A 165 -2.61 -3.73 -4.10
C ASP A 165 -1.94 -2.90 -5.21
N GLN A 166 -2.53 -1.76 -5.59
CA GLN A 166 -2.11 -1.00 -6.76
C GLN A 166 -0.60 -0.69 -6.80
N PRO A 167 0.05 -0.25 -5.72
CA PRO A 167 1.48 0.09 -5.77
C PRO A 167 2.35 -1.12 -6.14
N GLY A 168 2.07 -2.30 -5.55
CA GLY A 168 2.81 -3.53 -5.84
C GLY A 168 2.59 -4.03 -7.27
N VAL A 169 1.35 -3.97 -7.75
CA VAL A 169 1.01 -4.35 -9.13
C VAL A 169 1.69 -3.42 -10.13
N THR A 170 1.64 -2.10 -9.93
CA THR A 170 2.31 -1.14 -10.80
C THR A 170 3.82 -1.31 -10.75
N MET A 171 4.40 -1.59 -9.57
CA MET A 171 5.84 -1.81 -9.43
C MET A 171 6.34 -2.99 -10.26
N ASN A 172 5.58 -4.10 -10.32
CA ASN A 172 5.92 -5.23 -11.19
C ASN A 172 5.98 -4.81 -12.69
N MET A 173 5.08 -3.91 -13.13
CA MET A 173 5.06 -3.40 -14.51
C MET A 173 6.22 -2.45 -14.78
N VAL A 174 6.54 -1.57 -13.82
CA VAL A 174 7.69 -0.65 -13.88
C VAL A 174 9.00 -1.45 -13.97
N GLU A 175 9.16 -2.47 -13.13
CA GLU A 175 10.35 -3.31 -13.11
C GLU A 175 10.54 -4.06 -14.44
N TRP A 176 9.46 -4.62 -14.99
CA TRP A 176 9.48 -5.25 -16.31
C TRP A 176 9.94 -4.27 -17.40
N ALA A 177 9.35 -3.06 -17.43
CA ALA A 177 9.66 -2.06 -18.44
C ALA A 177 11.12 -1.59 -18.36
N ARG A 178 11.62 -1.32 -17.15
CA ARG A 178 13.02 -0.94 -16.91
C ARG A 178 13.99 -2.06 -17.26
N THR A 179 13.66 -3.31 -16.94
CA THR A 179 14.47 -4.48 -17.29
C THR A 179 14.68 -4.59 -18.80
N LEU A 180 13.67 -4.21 -19.60
CA LEU A 180 13.75 -4.20 -21.05
C LEU A 180 14.38 -2.92 -21.64
N GLY A 181 14.79 -1.97 -20.80
CA GLY A 181 15.43 -0.73 -21.22
C GLY A 181 14.46 0.35 -21.70
N PHE A 182 13.16 0.24 -21.39
CA PHE A 182 12.21 1.32 -21.65
C PHE A 182 12.36 2.44 -20.61
N GLU A 183 12.22 3.67 -21.08
CA GLU A 183 12.05 4.82 -20.19
C GLU A 183 10.62 4.83 -19.63
N ILE A 184 10.46 5.21 -18.36
CA ILE A 184 9.15 5.39 -17.73
C ILE A 184 8.78 6.87 -17.82
N VAL A 185 7.72 7.18 -18.57
CA VAL A 185 7.20 8.56 -18.67
C VAL A 185 6.30 8.86 -17.47
N ALA A 186 5.35 7.99 -17.21
CA ALA A 186 4.47 8.06 -16.04
C ALA A 186 4.03 6.67 -15.60
N ALA A 187 3.77 6.47 -14.31
CA ALA A 187 3.19 5.24 -13.79
C ALA A 187 2.15 5.56 -12.71
N GLY A 188 1.13 4.73 -12.57
CA GLY A 188 0.17 4.93 -11.51
C GLY A 188 -1.08 4.08 -11.58
N ARG A 189 -2.20 4.66 -11.16
CA ARG A 189 -3.50 3.98 -11.07
C ARG A 189 -4.65 4.85 -11.59
N GLY A 190 -5.74 4.20 -11.95
CA GLY A 190 -7.00 4.89 -12.19
C GLY A 190 -7.69 5.30 -10.89
N THR A 191 -8.51 6.34 -10.92
CA THR A 191 -9.38 6.75 -9.80
C THR A 191 -10.82 6.91 -10.24
N VAL A 192 -11.75 6.93 -9.28
CA VAL A 192 -13.13 7.37 -9.48
C VAL A 192 -13.36 8.49 -8.47
N PHE A 193 -13.06 9.72 -8.87
CA PHE A 193 -13.03 10.88 -7.99
C PHE A 193 -13.99 11.97 -8.49
N TYR A 194 -15.14 12.10 -7.84
CA TYR A 194 -16.17 13.10 -8.15
C TYR A 194 -15.83 14.46 -7.54
N GLY A 195 -16.45 15.53 -8.05
CA GLY A 195 -16.09 16.91 -7.67
C GLY A 195 -16.31 17.26 -6.19
N ASP A 196 -17.22 16.58 -5.50
CA ASP A 196 -17.50 16.76 -4.07
C ASP A 196 -16.72 15.79 -3.18
N ASP A 197 -15.99 14.84 -3.76
CA ASP A 197 -15.46 13.72 -3.02
C ASP A 197 -14.43 14.16 -1.95
N ARG A 198 -13.62 15.18 -2.23
CA ARG A 198 -12.57 15.69 -1.32
C ARG A 198 -13.13 16.14 0.04
N GLN A 199 -14.36 16.68 0.04
CA GLN A 199 -15.03 17.23 1.22
C GLN A 199 -15.79 16.16 2.02
N GLY A 200 -15.89 14.95 1.48
CA GLY A 200 -16.64 13.88 2.10
C GLY A 200 -16.09 13.45 3.47
N THR A 201 -17.02 13.04 4.32
CA THR A 201 -16.78 12.59 5.69
C THR A 201 -17.25 11.14 5.89
N PRO A 202 -16.88 10.45 6.97
CA PRO A 202 -17.40 9.12 7.28
C PRO A 202 -18.93 9.01 7.20
N ASP A 203 -19.67 10.05 7.60
CA ASP A 203 -21.14 10.06 7.57
C ASP A 203 -21.72 10.05 6.14
N THR A 204 -20.95 10.52 5.16
CA THR A 204 -21.37 10.56 3.75
C THR A 204 -21.12 9.25 2.99
N VAL A 205 -20.37 8.31 3.59
CA VAL A 205 -19.95 7.06 2.95
C VAL A 205 -21.13 6.20 2.48
N PRO A 206 -22.17 5.94 3.30
CA PRO A 206 -23.31 5.14 2.85
C PRO A 206 -23.92 5.63 1.54
N SER A 207 -24.17 6.95 1.45
CA SER A 207 -24.73 7.58 0.25
C SER A 207 -23.76 7.48 -0.94
N ARG A 208 -22.48 7.83 -0.74
CA ARG A 208 -21.48 7.88 -1.81
C ARG A 208 -21.07 6.52 -2.36
N PHE A 209 -21.29 5.43 -1.62
CA PHE A 209 -21.07 4.05 -2.07
C PHE A 209 -22.36 3.30 -2.40
N GLY A 210 -23.53 3.89 -2.14
CA GLY A 210 -24.82 3.22 -2.32
C GLY A 210 -25.01 2.02 -1.40
N PHE A 211 -24.51 2.07 -0.17
CA PHE A 211 -24.77 1.02 0.81
C PHE A 211 -26.19 1.15 1.36
N ASP A 212 -26.99 0.10 1.19
CA ASP A 212 -28.30 -0.03 1.83
C ASP A 212 -28.16 -0.45 3.31
N GLU A 213 -29.24 -0.30 4.07
CA GLU A 213 -29.29 -0.63 5.50
C GLU A 213 -28.94 -2.11 5.74
N GLU A 214 -29.36 -3.01 4.86
CA GLU A 214 -29.05 -4.44 4.94
C GLU A 214 -27.54 -4.71 4.80
N THR A 215 -26.88 -4.07 3.84
CA THR A 215 -25.43 -4.19 3.64
C THR A 215 -24.65 -3.68 4.84
N ILE A 216 -25.07 -2.54 5.41
CA ILE A 216 -24.45 -1.96 6.60
C ILE A 216 -24.65 -2.86 7.81
N ALA A 217 -25.85 -3.44 7.99
CA ALA A 217 -26.13 -4.34 9.11
C ALA A 217 -25.38 -5.67 9.01
N ARG A 218 -25.18 -6.20 7.80
CA ARG A 218 -24.55 -7.52 7.59
C ARG A 218 -23.02 -7.47 7.53
N ARG A 219 -22.43 -6.32 7.21
CA ARG A 219 -20.98 -6.18 7.05
C ARG A 219 -20.41 -5.25 8.10
N THR A 220 -19.28 -5.62 8.68
CA THR A 220 -18.48 -4.67 9.46
C THR A 220 -17.81 -3.68 8.51
N ILE A 221 -18.44 -2.52 8.29
CA ILE A 221 -17.92 -1.46 7.42
C ILE A 221 -17.28 -0.37 8.28
N ASN A 222 -15.98 -0.18 8.12
CA ASN A 222 -15.30 0.97 8.73
C ASN A 222 -15.46 2.20 7.82
N PHE A 223 -16.44 3.07 8.14
CA PHE A 223 -16.72 4.25 7.31
C PHE A 223 -15.53 5.21 7.18
N LYS A 224 -14.64 5.29 8.16
CA LYS A 224 -13.45 6.13 8.06
C LYS A 224 -12.49 5.62 6.98
N ILE A 225 -12.19 4.31 6.98
CA ILE A 225 -11.37 3.69 5.93
C ILE A 225 -12.07 3.80 4.58
N TYR A 226 -13.38 3.57 4.52
CA TYR A 226 -14.11 3.70 3.25
C TYR A 226 -14.11 5.12 2.70
N ASN A 227 -14.17 6.13 3.57
CA ASN A 227 -14.08 7.52 3.17
C ASN A 227 -12.70 7.87 2.61
N SER A 228 -11.59 7.30 3.12
CA SER A 228 -10.26 7.58 2.57
C SER A 228 -10.09 7.09 1.12
N PHE A 229 -10.84 6.06 0.69
CA PHE A 229 -10.89 5.65 -0.71
C PHE A 229 -11.59 6.67 -1.60
N ARG A 230 -12.64 7.32 -1.08
CA ARG A 230 -13.44 8.27 -1.88
C ARG A 230 -12.89 9.68 -1.81
N ASP A 231 -12.38 10.14 -0.67
CA ASP A 231 -11.87 11.51 -0.51
C ASP A 231 -10.52 11.78 -1.19
N GLY A 232 -9.98 10.78 -1.90
CA GLY A 232 -8.74 10.83 -2.66
C GLY A 232 -7.49 10.47 -1.85
N THR A 233 -7.58 10.46 -0.52
CA THR A 233 -6.40 10.27 0.36
C THR A 233 -5.71 8.94 0.11
N LYS A 234 -6.45 7.85 -0.10
CA LYS A 234 -5.85 6.54 -0.36
C LYS A 234 -5.07 6.49 -1.67
N ALA A 235 -5.58 7.10 -2.73
CA ALA A 235 -4.88 7.16 -4.03
C ALA A 235 -3.54 7.90 -3.89
N GLN A 236 -3.51 8.97 -3.10
CA GLN A 236 -2.30 9.75 -2.80
C GLN A 236 -1.28 8.93 -1.99
N ILE A 237 -1.74 8.16 -1.00
CA ILE A 237 -0.91 7.21 -0.24
C ILE A 237 -0.31 6.15 -1.16
N GLU A 238 -1.12 5.51 -2.00
CA GLU A 238 -0.68 4.46 -2.92
C GLU A 238 0.35 4.99 -3.93
N MET A 239 0.15 6.18 -4.48
CA MET A 239 1.12 6.80 -5.40
C MET A 239 2.40 7.22 -4.69
N THR A 240 2.33 7.58 -3.40
CA THR A 240 3.55 7.85 -2.62
C THR A 240 4.35 6.59 -2.38
N ALA A 241 3.68 5.47 -2.09
CA ALA A 241 4.37 4.17 -1.98
C ALA A 241 5.02 3.78 -3.31
N LEU A 242 4.29 3.90 -4.44
CA LEU A 242 4.86 3.64 -5.75
C LEU A 242 6.04 4.56 -6.06
N ALA A 243 5.91 5.88 -5.81
CA ALA A 243 6.98 6.85 -6.01
C ALA A 243 8.25 6.45 -5.24
N ASN A 244 8.07 6.08 -3.96
CA ASN A 244 9.16 5.69 -3.09
C ASN A 244 9.71 4.29 -3.38
N MET A 245 9.01 3.40 -4.09
CA MET A 245 9.57 2.12 -4.56
C MET A 245 10.27 2.27 -5.92
N ALA A 246 9.72 3.13 -6.78
CA ALA A 246 10.10 3.23 -8.18
C ALA A 246 11.01 4.42 -8.49
N ASP A 247 11.33 5.31 -7.56
CA ASP A 247 12.08 6.54 -7.85
C ASP A 247 11.34 7.44 -8.86
N LEU A 248 10.05 7.63 -8.65
CA LEU A 248 9.15 8.40 -9.52
C LEU A 248 8.43 9.48 -8.71
N PRO A 249 8.98 10.69 -8.53
CA PRO A 249 8.31 11.74 -7.76
C PRO A 249 6.99 12.20 -8.43
N PRO A 250 6.07 12.85 -7.69
CA PRO A 250 4.94 13.52 -8.35
C PRO A 250 5.44 14.70 -9.19
N ASP A 251 4.74 15.03 -10.28
CA ASP A 251 5.07 16.21 -11.10
C ASP A 251 4.80 17.52 -10.31
N MET A 252 3.68 17.53 -9.58
CA MET A 252 3.23 18.61 -8.70
C MET A 252 2.53 18.07 -7.44
N ARG A 253 2.37 18.91 -6.40
CA ARG A 253 1.61 18.56 -5.18
C ARG A 253 0.22 18.02 -5.55
N GLY A 254 -0.08 16.81 -5.07
CA GLY A 254 -1.36 16.15 -5.32
C GLY A 254 -1.50 15.46 -6.68
N MET A 255 -0.49 15.51 -7.55
CA MET A 255 -0.56 15.06 -8.96
C MET A 255 -1.59 15.85 -9.78
N HIS A 256 -1.63 15.62 -11.09
CA HIS A 256 -2.57 16.28 -12.00
C HIS A 256 -3.98 15.66 -11.94
N GLU A 257 -4.10 14.34 -11.77
CA GLU A 257 -5.37 13.59 -11.71
C GLU A 257 -6.38 13.96 -12.85
N PRO A 258 -5.97 13.98 -14.14
CA PRO A 258 -6.86 14.39 -15.22
C PRO A 258 -8.00 13.40 -15.48
N SER A 259 -9.10 13.93 -16.02
CA SER A 259 -10.16 13.12 -16.62
C SER A 259 -9.66 12.45 -17.90
N VAL A 260 -9.57 11.12 -17.95
CA VAL A 260 -8.93 10.44 -19.09
C VAL A 260 -9.47 9.03 -19.36
N ASN A 261 -9.75 8.73 -20.63
CA ASN A 261 -10.02 7.36 -21.09
C ASN A 261 -8.71 6.60 -21.32
N ILE A 262 -8.75 5.27 -21.26
CA ILE A 262 -7.56 4.40 -21.41
C ILE A 262 -6.76 4.76 -22.66
N ALA A 263 -7.42 4.93 -23.81
CA ALA A 263 -6.76 5.22 -25.08
C ALA A 263 -6.00 6.57 -25.11
N ASP A 264 -6.38 7.52 -24.25
CA ASP A 264 -5.79 8.85 -24.18
C ASP A 264 -4.64 8.97 -23.16
N ILE A 265 -4.52 8.01 -22.23
CA ILE A 265 -3.49 8.00 -21.17
C ILE A 265 -2.07 8.29 -21.70
N PRO A 266 -1.54 7.61 -22.73
CA PRO A 266 -0.17 7.84 -23.19
C PRO A 266 0.03 9.20 -23.85
N ARG A 267 -1.04 9.82 -24.39
CA ARG A 267 -0.99 11.18 -24.94
C ARG A 267 -1.05 12.23 -23.84
N VAL A 268 -2.00 12.09 -22.91
CA VAL A 268 -2.20 13.04 -21.80
C VAL A 268 -0.99 13.04 -20.88
N PHE A 269 -0.49 11.87 -20.49
CA PHE A 269 0.74 11.73 -19.71
C PHE A 269 1.98 11.68 -20.62
N SER A 270 2.16 12.74 -21.41
CA SER A 270 3.39 13.08 -22.12
C SER A 270 3.85 14.46 -21.68
N LEU A 271 5.04 14.89 -22.12
CA LEU A 271 5.50 16.26 -21.86
C LEU A 271 4.58 17.29 -22.52
N LEU A 272 4.56 18.50 -21.95
CA LEU A 272 3.86 19.66 -22.53
C LEU A 272 4.27 19.90 -23.99
N GLU A 273 5.56 19.79 -24.31
CA GLU A 273 6.06 19.95 -25.69
C GLU A 273 5.64 18.82 -26.65
N GLU A 274 5.18 17.70 -26.11
CA GLU A 274 4.66 16.54 -26.85
C GLU A 274 3.11 16.49 -26.86
N GLY A 275 2.45 17.57 -26.39
CA GLY A 275 0.99 17.69 -26.35
C GLY A 275 0.32 17.01 -25.15
N GLY A 276 1.09 16.64 -24.13
CA GLY A 276 0.59 16.16 -22.84
C GLY A 276 0.54 17.26 -21.78
N ILE A 277 0.59 16.87 -20.50
CA ILE A 277 0.44 17.78 -19.35
C ILE A 277 1.67 17.81 -18.43
N LEU A 278 2.63 16.91 -18.63
CA LEU A 278 3.73 16.70 -17.69
C LEU A 278 4.84 17.72 -17.91
N SER A 279 5.45 18.17 -16.82
CA SER A 279 6.66 19.01 -16.88
C SER A 279 7.95 18.20 -17.09
N GLN A 280 7.92 16.91 -16.74
CA GLN A 280 9.04 15.98 -16.85
C GLN A 280 8.54 14.53 -17.03
N HIS A 281 9.40 13.64 -17.53
CA HIS A 281 9.20 12.20 -17.47
C HIS A 281 9.51 11.66 -16.06
N GLY A 282 9.22 10.38 -15.83
CA GLY A 282 9.57 9.69 -14.60
C GLY A 282 8.72 10.09 -13.41
N VAL A 283 7.40 10.22 -13.59
CA VAL A 283 6.49 10.66 -12.52
C VAL A 283 5.43 9.63 -12.14
N VAL A 284 4.89 9.76 -10.93
CA VAL A 284 3.61 9.09 -10.59
C VAL A 284 2.42 9.96 -10.94
N GLU A 285 1.33 9.34 -11.40
CA GLU A 285 0.09 10.05 -11.79
C GLU A 285 -1.20 9.27 -11.51
N LEU A 286 -2.32 9.97 -11.52
CA LEU A 286 -3.67 9.40 -11.34
C LEU A 286 -4.53 9.60 -12.60
N ALA A 287 -5.21 8.56 -13.06
CA ALA A 287 -6.12 8.64 -14.21
C ALA A 287 -7.58 8.65 -13.75
N ASN A 288 -8.21 9.83 -13.66
CA ASN A 288 -9.57 9.94 -13.15
C ASN A 288 -10.60 9.46 -14.18
N SER A 289 -11.48 8.56 -13.72
CA SER A 289 -12.57 7.99 -14.51
C SER A 289 -13.79 8.90 -14.61
N VAL A 290 -13.80 10.02 -13.90
CA VAL A 290 -14.88 11.02 -13.89
C VAL A 290 -14.56 12.12 -14.89
N ALA A 291 -15.57 12.53 -15.67
CA ALA A 291 -15.52 13.62 -16.64
C ALA A 291 -15.24 14.97 -15.97
N GLU A 292 -14.86 15.97 -16.76
CA GLU A 292 -14.57 17.34 -16.28
C GLU A 292 -15.75 18.01 -15.56
N ASP A 293 -16.98 17.53 -15.78
CA ASP A 293 -18.16 17.99 -15.04
C ASP A 293 -18.17 17.55 -13.56
N GLY A 294 -17.23 16.69 -13.15
CA GLY A 294 -17.08 16.16 -11.80
C GLY A 294 -18.18 15.19 -11.39
N LYS A 295 -19.02 14.71 -12.31
CA LYS A 295 -20.24 13.94 -12.01
C LYS A 295 -20.41 12.70 -12.88
N THR A 296 -20.01 12.77 -14.15
CA THR A 296 -20.28 11.72 -15.13
C THR A 296 -19.09 10.78 -15.24
N THR A 297 -19.32 9.46 -15.26
CA THR A 297 -18.23 8.51 -15.54
C THR A 297 -17.95 8.45 -17.04
N LEU A 298 -16.67 8.41 -17.41
CA LEU A 298 -16.24 8.26 -18.80
C LEU A 298 -16.67 6.91 -19.40
N ASN A 299 -16.64 6.80 -20.72
CA ASN A 299 -17.08 5.61 -21.45
C ASN A 299 -16.08 4.45 -21.40
N SER A 300 -14.78 4.74 -21.42
CA SER A 300 -13.71 3.74 -21.37
C SER A 300 -12.57 4.12 -20.40
N PRO A 301 -12.86 4.31 -19.10
CA PRO A 301 -11.86 4.68 -18.12
C PRO A 301 -11.11 3.47 -17.57
N LEU A 302 -9.94 3.72 -16.98
CA LEU A 302 -9.12 2.71 -16.29
C LEU A 302 -9.76 2.21 -14.98
N ARG A 303 -10.65 2.99 -14.36
CA ARG A 303 -11.34 2.67 -13.10
C ARG A 303 -10.35 2.42 -11.97
N MET A 304 -10.29 1.20 -11.44
CA MET A 304 -9.41 0.82 -10.33
C MET A 304 -8.19 0.01 -10.82
N GLY A 305 -7.91 0.04 -12.12
CA GLY A 305 -6.72 -0.58 -12.72
C GLY A 305 -5.44 0.25 -12.51
N VAL A 306 -4.34 -0.26 -13.04
CA VAL A 306 -3.02 0.37 -13.01
C VAL A 306 -2.45 0.59 -14.40
N PHE A 307 -1.52 1.53 -14.54
CA PHE A 307 -0.88 1.85 -15.82
C PHE A 307 0.61 2.19 -15.68
N VAL A 308 1.33 2.00 -16.79
CA VAL A 308 2.69 2.51 -17.03
C VAL A 308 2.73 3.03 -18.47
N VAL A 309 3.11 4.29 -18.66
CA VAL A 309 3.45 4.87 -19.96
C VAL A 309 4.94 4.69 -20.17
N ILE A 310 5.30 3.83 -21.12
CA ILE A 310 6.69 3.55 -21.49
C ILE A 310 7.09 4.38 -22.71
N ARG A 311 8.39 4.64 -22.87
CA ARG A 311 8.94 5.34 -24.02
C ARG A 311 10.13 4.61 -24.63
N THR A 312 10.23 4.70 -25.96
CA THR A 312 11.41 4.27 -26.73
C THR A 312 11.64 5.20 -27.90
N ASP A 313 12.91 5.45 -28.23
CA ASP A 313 13.32 6.20 -29.42
C ASP A 313 13.67 5.28 -30.62
N HIS A 314 13.58 3.95 -30.45
CA HIS A 314 13.96 3.00 -31.50
C HIS A 314 12.81 2.82 -32.50
N PRO A 315 12.96 3.24 -33.79
CA PRO A 315 11.83 3.28 -34.73
C PRO A 315 11.19 1.91 -34.97
N PHE A 316 12.00 0.84 -35.06
CA PHE A 316 11.48 -0.52 -35.22
C PHE A 316 10.62 -0.96 -34.03
N ILE A 317 10.99 -0.60 -32.80
CA ILE A 317 10.21 -0.96 -31.61
C ILE A 317 8.91 -0.17 -31.58
N GLN A 318 8.94 1.12 -31.99
CA GLN A 318 7.74 1.94 -32.10
C GLN A 318 6.74 1.35 -33.12
N GLU A 319 7.24 0.89 -34.27
CA GLU A 319 6.45 0.20 -35.30
C GLU A 319 5.83 -1.08 -34.74
N ASP A 320 6.63 -1.94 -34.09
CA ASP A 320 6.17 -3.19 -33.48
C ASP A 320 5.08 -2.94 -32.43
N LEU A 321 5.33 -2.04 -31.46
CA LEU A 321 4.36 -1.73 -30.40
C LEU A 321 3.04 -1.17 -30.96
N THR A 322 3.11 -0.35 -32.01
CA THR A 322 1.92 0.13 -32.72
C THR A 322 1.19 -1.04 -33.41
N SER A 323 1.91 -1.94 -34.06
CA SER A 323 1.35 -3.12 -34.73
C SER A 323 0.71 -4.11 -33.75
N TYR A 324 1.19 -4.15 -32.51
CA TYR A 324 0.62 -4.93 -31.40
C TYR A 324 -0.54 -4.23 -30.70
N HIS A 325 -1.04 -3.13 -31.28
CA HIS A 325 -2.21 -2.38 -30.81
C HIS A 325 -2.05 -1.73 -29.43
N LEU A 326 -0.82 -1.40 -29.02
CA LEU A 326 -0.65 -0.51 -27.87
C LEU A 326 -1.11 0.90 -28.26
N TYR A 327 -1.70 1.60 -27.30
CA TYR A 327 -2.10 2.99 -27.50
C TYR A 327 -0.86 3.89 -27.57
N PRO A 328 -0.67 4.66 -28.65
CA PRO A 328 0.46 5.57 -28.78
C PRO A 328 0.16 6.97 -28.22
N GLY A 329 1.22 7.68 -27.84
CA GLY A 329 1.22 9.08 -27.40
C GLY A 329 2.59 9.72 -27.57
N GLY A 330 2.79 10.93 -27.07
CA GLY A 330 4.09 11.61 -27.07
C GLY A 330 4.79 11.63 -28.43
N ASN A 331 4.10 12.12 -29.46
CA ASN A 331 4.59 12.11 -30.85
C ASN A 331 4.96 10.72 -31.40
N GLY A 332 4.27 9.66 -30.95
CA GLY A 332 4.48 8.27 -31.40
C GLY A 332 5.59 7.53 -30.66
N LYS A 333 6.14 8.11 -29.59
CA LYS A 333 7.24 7.53 -28.81
C LYS A 333 6.79 6.88 -27.50
N ASN A 334 5.61 7.26 -27.02
CA ASN A 334 5.07 6.81 -25.73
C ASN A 334 3.98 5.76 -25.98
N PHE A 335 3.95 4.69 -25.16
CA PHE A 335 3.01 3.58 -25.30
C PHE A 335 2.43 3.18 -23.94
N LEU A 336 1.17 2.76 -23.93
CA LEU A 336 0.49 2.36 -22.71
C LEU A 336 0.60 0.86 -22.42
N LEU A 337 1.08 0.52 -21.23
CA LEU A 337 0.82 -0.74 -20.56
C LEU A 337 -0.23 -0.51 -19.49
N TYR A 338 -1.27 -1.35 -19.43
CA TYR A 338 -2.27 -1.23 -18.37
C TYR A 338 -2.81 -2.59 -17.95
N ARG A 339 -3.22 -2.67 -16.69
CA ARG A 339 -3.93 -3.81 -16.13
C ARG A 339 -5.26 -3.29 -15.56
N PRO A 340 -6.42 -3.70 -16.10
CA PRO A 340 -7.71 -3.11 -15.71
C PRO A 340 -8.25 -3.61 -14.36
N TYR A 341 -7.45 -4.37 -13.60
CA TYR A 341 -7.81 -4.94 -12.31
C TYR A 341 -6.58 -5.10 -11.41
N HIS A 342 -6.84 -5.24 -10.12
CA HIS A 342 -5.91 -5.68 -9.08
C HIS A 342 -6.74 -6.53 -8.10
N LEU A 343 -6.21 -7.62 -7.56
CA LEU A 343 -7.00 -8.60 -6.79
C LEU A 343 -6.69 -8.60 -5.29
N VAL A 344 -6.02 -7.57 -4.78
CA VAL A 344 -5.87 -7.29 -3.35
C VAL A 344 -5.33 -8.54 -2.62
N ALA A 345 -6.04 -9.04 -1.60
CA ALA A 345 -5.62 -10.17 -0.77
C ALA A 345 -5.51 -11.50 -1.53
N VAL A 346 -6.11 -11.63 -2.72
CA VAL A 346 -6.00 -12.83 -3.56
C VAL A 346 -4.60 -12.97 -4.16
N GLU A 347 -3.93 -11.85 -4.45
CA GLU A 347 -2.57 -11.83 -5.02
C GLU A 347 -1.48 -11.70 -3.96
N ALA A 348 -1.83 -11.29 -2.74
CA ALA A 348 -0.90 -11.17 -1.61
C ALA A 348 0.00 -12.41 -1.34
N PRO A 349 -0.46 -13.67 -1.54
CA PRO A 349 0.41 -14.84 -1.41
C PRO A 349 1.64 -14.82 -2.32
N ILE A 350 1.63 -14.09 -3.44
CA ILE A 350 2.79 -13.95 -4.32
C ILE A 350 3.94 -13.23 -3.59
N SER A 351 3.65 -12.18 -2.81
CA SER A 351 4.67 -11.52 -1.98
C SER A 351 5.22 -12.44 -0.89
N ILE A 352 4.36 -13.25 -0.28
CA ILE A 352 4.76 -14.25 0.72
C ILE A 352 5.72 -15.27 0.09
N ALA A 353 5.39 -15.79 -1.09
CA ALA A 353 6.26 -16.69 -1.85
C ALA A 353 7.60 -16.04 -2.22
N LYS A 354 7.59 -14.82 -2.79
CA LYS A 354 8.81 -14.08 -3.16
C LYS A 354 9.74 -13.91 -1.96
N ALA A 355 9.19 -13.49 -0.82
CA ALA A 355 9.95 -13.28 0.40
C ALA A 355 10.55 -14.59 0.94
N ALA A 356 9.73 -15.62 1.12
CA ALA A 356 10.15 -16.87 1.77
C ALA A 356 10.98 -17.81 0.88
N LEU A 357 10.77 -17.79 -0.43
CA LEU A 357 11.44 -18.72 -1.36
C LEU A 357 12.64 -18.09 -2.04
N TYR A 358 12.57 -16.80 -2.40
CA TYR A 358 13.63 -16.12 -3.15
C TYR A 358 14.36 -15.04 -2.36
N GLY A 359 13.90 -14.69 -1.15
CA GLY A 359 14.47 -13.58 -0.41
C GLY A 359 14.29 -12.25 -1.12
N GLN A 360 13.21 -12.10 -1.92
CA GLN A 360 12.98 -10.93 -2.77
C GLN A 360 11.68 -10.21 -2.37
N PRO A 361 11.65 -8.87 -2.43
CA PRO A 361 10.42 -8.11 -2.29
C PRO A 361 9.59 -8.11 -3.60
N THR A 362 8.29 -7.88 -3.50
CA THR A 362 7.49 -7.36 -4.64
C THR A 362 7.90 -5.93 -4.94
N GLY A 363 8.05 -5.12 -3.90
CA GLY A 363 8.55 -3.75 -3.96
C GLY A 363 8.83 -3.28 -2.53
N ALA A 364 9.83 -2.43 -2.36
CA ALA A 364 10.21 -1.88 -1.06
C ALA A 364 10.67 -0.43 -1.24
N PRO A 365 10.44 0.44 -0.26
CA PRO A 365 10.84 1.83 -0.37
C PRO A 365 12.35 1.95 -0.53
N LEU A 366 12.76 2.94 -1.33
CA LEU A 366 14.13 3.37 -1.51
C LEU A 366 14.75 3.78 -0.18
N HIS A 367 16.07 3.70 -0.11
CA HIS A 367 16.81 4.26 1.01
C HIS A 367 16.54 5.76 1.16
N LYS A 368 16.39 6.53 0.07
CA LYS A 368 16.01 7.94 0.16
C LYS A 368 14.64 8.11 -0.51
N PRO A 369 13.56 8.37 0.26
CA PRO A 369 12.26 8.66 -0.31
C PRO A 369 12.30 9.89 -1.21
N VAL A 370 11.51 9.85 -2.30
CA VAL A 370 11.33 10.97 -3.24
C VAL A 370 10.01 11.69 -3.04
N ALA A 371 9.08 11.09 -2.30
CA ALA A 371 7.77 11.65 -2.01
C ALA A 371 7.32 11.42 -0.56
N GLU A 372 6.40 12.27 -0.11
CA GLU A 372 5.76 12.25 1.21
C GLU A 372 4.24 12.43 1.04
N VAL A 373 3.43 11.80 1.90
CA VAL A 373 2.00 12.16 2.01
C VAL A 373 1.86 13.24 3.08
N ILE A 374 1.59 14.47 2.66
CA ILE A 374 1.43 15.61 3.55
C ILE A 374 -0.02 15.73 4.07
N THR A 375 -0.18 16.34 5.24
CA THR A 375 -1.49 16.60 5.87
C THR A 375 -2.07 17.91 5.37
N VAL A 376 -3.31 17.90 4.86
CA VAL A 376 -4.02 19.10 4.38
C VAL A 376 -5.37 19.24 5.07
N ALA A 377 -5.69 20.44 5.56
CA ALA A 377 -6.95 20.70 6.25
C ALA A 377 -8.17 20.52 5.30
N LYS A 378 -9.08 19.61 5.64
CA LYS A 378 -10.31 19.31 4.86
C LYS A 378 -11.37 20.40 5.01
N ARG A 379 -11.37 21.08 6.15
CA ARG A 379 -12.25 22.20 6.50
C ARG A 379 -11.48 23.25 7.30
N ASN A 380 -12.13 24.35 7.66
CA ASN A 380 -11.59 25.26 8.66
C ASN A 380 -11.51 24.55 10.02
N LEU A 381 -10.34 24.63 10.66
CA LEU A 381 -10.03 24.01 11.94
C LEU A 381 -9.61 25.08 12.96
N LYS A 382 -9.96 24.89 14.22
CA LYS A 382 -9.64 25.79 15.33
C LYS A 382 -8.46 25.30 16.15
N LYS A 383 -7.74 26.26 16.73
CA LYS A 383 -6.73 25.99 17.75
C LYS A 383 -7.30 25.07 18.84
N GLY A 384 -6.53 24.04 19.20
CA GLY A 384 -6.90 23.06 20.21
C GLY A 384 -7.71 21.88 19.69
N GLU A 385 -8.26 21.93 18.46
CA GLU A 385 -8.88 20.75 17.83
C GLU A 385 -7.83 19.65 17.61
N LYS A 386 -8.27 18.39 17.76
CA LYS A 386 -7.46 17.20 17.42
C LYS A 386 -7.76 16.77 16.00
N LEU A 387 -6.72 16.52 15.23
CA LEU A 387 -6.83 15.94 13.90
C LEU A 387 -7.19 14.45 14.01
N ASP A 388 -8.03 13.99 13.11
CA ASP A 388 -8.51 12.61 13.04
C ASP A 388 -7.89 11.80 11.90
N GLY A 389 -6.96 12.37 11.14
CA GLY A 389 -6.17 11.68 10.12
C GLY A 389 -6.96 11.16 8.93
N SER A 390 -6.35 10.22 8.19
CA SER A 390 -6.85 9.71 6.91
C SER A 390 -8.32 9.28 6.96
N GLY A 391 -9.11 9.72 5.97
CA GLY A 391 -10.53 9.38 5.83
C GLY A 391 -11.45 10.01 6.88
N GLY A 392 -10.93 10.85 7.78
CA GLY A 392 -11.70 11.54 8.81
C GLY A 392 -12.43 12.78 8.32
N TYR A 393 -12.79 13.64 9.27
CA TYR A 393 -13.48 14.91 9.11
C TYR A 393 -12.51 16.10 9.01
N THR A 394 -11.28 15.97 9.50
CA THR A 394 -10.40 17.13 9.69
C THR A 394 -9.41 17.34 8.56
N VAL A 395 -8.91 16.26 7.95
CA VAL A 395 -7.78 16.33 6.99
C VAL A 395 -7.93 15.37 5.82
N ASN A 396 -7.27 15.71 4.72
CA ASN A 396 -6.95 14.83 3.59
C ASN A 396 -5.43 14.62 3.52
N GLY A 397 -5.00 13.59 2.79
CA GLY A 397 -3.60 13.44 2.36
C GLY A 397 -3.39 13.89 0.93
N LEU A 398 -2.27 14.55 0.64
CA LEU A 398 -1.79 14.80 -0.72
C LEU A 398 -0.34 14.36 -0.84
N ILE A 399 0.06 13.80 -1.98
CA ILE A 399 1.47 13.54 -2.27
C ILE A 399 2.21 14.86 -2.50
N GLU A 400 3.46 14.92 -2.06
CA GLU A 400 4.39 16.00 -2.33
C GLU A 400 5.80 15.43 -2.52
N LYS A 401 6.64 16.13 -3.29
CA LYS A 401 8.08 15.84 -3.38
C LYS A 401 8.70 15.91 -1.97
N ALA A 402 9.48 14.89 -1.60
CA ALA A 402 10.06 14.80 -0.26
C ALA A 402 10.94 16.02 0.11
N GLU A 403 11.61 16.62 -0.86
CA GLU A 403 12.39 17.85 -0.68
C GLU A 403 11.52 19.05 -0.29
N ILE A 404 10.36 19.23 -0.95
CA ILE A 404 9.42 20.31 -0.66
C ILE A 404 8.79 20.08 0.72
N ALA A 405 8.32 18.86 0.99
CA ALA A 405 7.74 18.51 2.29
C ALA A 405 8.71 18.80 3.45
N ARG A 406 10.02 18.57 3.25
CA ARG A 406 11.05 18.91 4.24
C ARG A 406 11.28 20.41 4.36
N THR A 407 11.45 21.10 3.24
CA THR A 407 11.75 22.54 3.21
C THR A 407 10.62 23.35 3.84
N GLU A 408 9.38 22.95 3.59
CA GLU A 408 8.17 23.55 4.16
C GLU A 408 7.80 22.97 5.54
N ASN A 409 8.59 22.04 6.08
CA ASN A 409 8.38 21.39 7.38
C ASN A 409 6.97 20.79 7.54
N LEU A 410 6.44 20.18 6.46
CA LEU A 410 5.08 19.66 6.38
C LEU A 410 4.91 18.40 7.22
N LEU A 411 3.76 18.29 7.89
CA LEU A 411 3.40 17.15 8.74
C LEU A 411 3.00 15.95 7.87
N PRO A 412 3.69 14.81 7.96
CA PRO A 412 3.27 13.56 7.33
C PRO A 412 1.90 13.11 7.84
N LEU A 413 1.02 12.68 6.93
CA LEU A 413 -0.34 12.25 7.25
C LEU A 413 -0.36 11.10 8.27
N GLY A 414 0.60 10.17 8.21
CA GLY A 414 0.68 9.05 9.15
C GLY A 414 0.91 9.48 10.61
N LEU A 415 1.33 10.73 10.85
CA LEU A 415 1.51 11.31 12.18
C LEU A 415 0.37 12.22 12.61
N SER A 416 -0.62 12.47 11.74
CA SER A 416 -1.64 13.47 12.02
C SER A 416 -2.69 12.98 13.02
N PHE A 417 -2.91 11.68 13.17
CA PHE A 417 -3.95 11.16 14.06
C PHE A 417 -3.68 11.54 15.52
N GLY A 418 -4.62 12.25 16.15
CA GLY A 418 -4.50 12.69 17.55
C GLY A 418 -3.68 13.95 17.75
N ALA A 419 -2.98 14.44 16.72
CA ALA A 419 -2.23 15.69 16.75
C ALA A 419 -3.14 16.87 17.08
N LYS A 420 -2.71 17.73 18.01
CA LYS A 420 -3.51 18.87 18.49
C LYS A 420 -3.03 20.16 17.84
N LEU A 421 -3.95 20.93 17.26
CA LEU A 421 -3.61 22.21 16.62
C LEU A 421 -3.17 23.27 17.64
N LYS A 422 -2.08 23.96 17.32
CA LYS A 422 -1.55 25.11 18.09
C LYS A 422 -2.15 26.45 17.65
N GLN A 423 -2.77 26.48 16.47
CA GLN A 423 -3.38 27.65 15.85
C GLN A 423 -4.60 27.27 15.00
N ASP A 424 -5.39 28.27 14.62
CA ASP A 424 -6.46 28.11 13.62
C ASP A 424 -5.84 27.80 12.25
N VAL A 425 -6.48 26.93 11.46
CA VAL A 425 -6.01 26.51 10.13
C VAL A 425 -7.17 26.59 9.14
N ALA A 426 -6.96 27.31 8.04
CA ALA A 426 -7.97 27.42 6.99
C ALA A 426 -8.03 26.15 6.14
N GLN A 427 -9.21 25.84 5.60
CA GLN A 427 -9.41 24.76 4.63
C GLN A 427 -8.40 24.85 3.48
N GLY A 428 -7.87 23.71 3.06
CA GLY A 428 -6.88 23.59 1.98
C GLY A 428 -5.44 23.91 2.38
N THR A 429 -5.20 24.37 3.61
CA THR A 429 -3.85 24.66 4.10
C THR A 429 -3.10 23.36 4.40
N ALA A 430 -1.87 23.23 3.89
CA ALA A 430 -0.95 22.17 4.27
C ALA A 430 -0.46 22.42 5.71
N ILE A 431 -0.59 21.42 6.57
CA ILE A 431 -0.28 21.52 8.00
C ILE A 431 1.20 21.19 8.19
N ALA A 432 1.95 22.08 8.84
CA ALA A 432 3.34 21.87 9.20
C ALA A 432 3.51 21.38 10.65
N TYR A 433 4.68 20.81 10.97
CA TYR A 433 4.99 20.30 12.31
C TYR A 433 4.85 21.34 13.42
N ASP A 434 5.19 22.60 13.13
CA ASP A 434 5.10 23.72 14.09
C ASP A 434 3.65 24.11 14.41
N MET A 435 2.69 23.76 13.54
CA MET A 435 1.27 24.03 13.71
C MET A 435 0.58 23.04 14.67
N VAL A 436 1.24 21.94 15.05
CA VAL A 436 0.66 20.88 15.87
C VAL A 436 1.52 20.52 17.09
N GLU A 437 0.86 20.00 18.12
CA GLU A 437 1.46 19.24 19.22
C GLU A 437 1.23 17.75 18.95
N LEU A 438 2.31 16.98 18.93
CA LEU A 438 2.28 15.53 18.68
C LEU A 438 2.41 14.77 20.00
N ASP A 439 1.91 13.53 20.00
CA ASP A 439 2.11 12.62 21.12
C ASP A 439 3.55 12.08 21.11
N GLU A 440 4.37 12.59 22.03
CA GLU A 440 5.76 12.19 22.19
C GLU A 440 5.94 10.73 22.61
N ASP A 441 4.89 10.07 23.08
CA ASP A 441 4.91 8.65 23.41
C ASP A 441 4.66 7.72 22.22
N SER A 442 4.13 8.25 21.11
CA SER A 442 3.84 7.49 19.88
C SER A 442 5.06 6.75 19.34
N PHE A 443 4.88 5.45 19.09
CA PHE A 443 5.90 4.60 18.51
C PHE A 443 6.19 4.99 17.06
N VAL A 444 5.16 5.28 16.25
CA VAL A 444 5.38 5.71 14.86
C VAL A 444 6.15 7.03 14.79
N LEU A 445 5.88 7.97 15.71
CA LEU A 445 6.63 9.23 15.79
C LEU A 445 8.11 9.01 16.12
N LYS A 446 8.40 8.18 17.14
CA LYS A 446 9.77 7.83 17.54
C LYS A 446 10.53 7.18 16.38
N LEU A 447 9.90 6.24 15.68
CA LEU A 447 10.48 5.56 14.54
C LEU A 447 10.66 6.52 13.34
N ARG A 448 9.71 7.44 13.11
CA ARG A 448 9.83 8.47 12.08
C ARG A 448 11.00 9.41 12.34
N ARG A 449 11.19 9.88 13.57
CA ARG A 449 12.35 10.71 13.91
C ARG A 449 13.68 9.99 13.69
N LEU A 450 13.73 8.68 14.00
CA LEU A 450 14.90 7.86 13.69
C LEU A 450 15.13 7.76 12.17
N GLN A 451 14.08 7.59 11.38
CA GLN A 451 14.15 7.62 9.92
C GLN A 451 14.72 8.96 9.43
N ASP A 452 14.13 10.08 9.83
CA ASP A 452 14.58 11.41 9.40
C ASP A 452 16.03 11.68 9.79
N ALA A 453 16.49 11.16 10.94
CA ALA A 453 17.87 11.31 11.40
C ALA A 453 18.89 10.46 10.63
N THR A 454 18.50 9.30 10.08
CA THR A 454 19.46 8.28 9.59
C THR A 454 19.35 7.94 8.11
N VAL A 455 18.15 8.05 7.55
CA VAL A 455 17.79 7.66 6.19
C VAL A 455 17.90 8.86 5.24
N GLN A 456 17.68 10.06 5.77
CA GLN A 456 17.59 11.29 4.99
C GLN A 456 18.87 12.15 4.98
N THR A 457 19.86 11.82 5.81
CA THR A 457 21.12 12.57 6.04
C THR A 457 22.36 11.84 5.53
N SER A 458 22.24 10.56 5.16
CA SER A 458 23.34 9.81 4.58
C SER A 458 23.50 10.18 3.11
N GLU A 459 24.45 11.08 2.84
CA GLU A 459 25.15 11.04 1.56
C GLU A 459 25.81 9.66 1.48
N VAL A 460 25.33 8.81 0.58
CA VAL A 460 25.98 7.53 0.32
C VAL A 460 27.37 7.89 -0.24
N SER A 461 28.40 7.55 0.54
CA SER A 461 29.81 7.70 0.17
C SER A 461 30.27 6.53 -0.69
#